data_AF-A0A9D0NRX9-F1
#
_entry.id   AF-A0A9D0NRX9-F1
#
_cell.length_a   1.000
_cell.length_b   1.000
_cell.length_c   1.000
_cell.angle_alpha   90.00
_cell.angle_beta   90.00
_cell.angle_gamma   90.00
#
_symmetry.space_group_name_H-M   'P 1'
#
loop_
_entity.id
_entity.type
_entity.pdbx_description
1 polymer ?
#
loop_
_entity_poly.entity_id
_entity_poly.type
_entity_poly.pdbx_seq_one_letter_code
_entity_poly.pdbx_strand_id
1 'polypeptide(L)'
;MMRQMSMIGVLLLALAACSATAPVPEDRFYQLDNAPGAAALQAPALRGGLRVAPVTADPLRSGRAVLYRDARKPLELQRYHYQYWVDQPPRMIEQALLNYLRTIAAADPVQDNSRRAAVAYRLQTRLLRFEQVLGEGAPRVELELEATLYPEPSGAALWTATYLRRVDSTGNDMHATAQAMQLALAQVFQALRADLVATGKGQE
;
A
#
# COMPACT_ATOMS: atom_id res chain seq x y z
N MET A 1 59.40 29.95 -19.67
CA MET A 1 58.94 28.55 -19.79
C MET A 1 58.41 27.99 -18.46
N MET A 2 59.12 28.10 -17.33
CA MET A 2 58.69 27.53 -16.03
C MET A 2 57.34 28.07 -15.50
N ARG A 3 57.01 29.36 -15.74
CA ARG A 3 55.75 30.00 -15.29
C ARG A 3 54.51 29.60 -16.10
N GLN A 4 54.69 29.22 -17.38
CA GLN A 4 53.61 28.71 -18.23
C GLN A 4 53.29 27.25 -17.91
N MET A 5 54.30 26.46 -17.53
CA MET A 5 54.12 25.07 -17.12
C MET A 5 53.36 24.94 -15.79
N SER A 6 53.57 25.86 -14.84
CA SER A 6 52.74 25.93 -13.62
C SER A 6 51.28 26.30 -13.87
N MET A 7 51.00 27.15 -14.86
CA MET A 7 49.63 27.57 -15.18
C MET A 7 48.82 26.44 -15.82
N ILE A 8 49.47 25.61 -16.64
CA ILE A 8 48.88 24.41 -17.24
C ILE A 8 48.63 23.33 -16.17
N GLY A 9 49.54 23.17 -15.21
CA GLY A 9 49.37 22.23 -14.10
C GLY A 9 48.18 22.56 -13.20
N VAL A 10 48.00 23.83 -12.84
CA VAL A 10 46.86 24.29 -12.02
C VAL A 10 45.53 24.13 -12.76
N LEU A 11 45.51 24.37 -14.08
CA LEU A 11 44.32 24.19 -14.90
C LEU A 11 43.91 22.70 -14.99
N LEU A 12 44.87 21.79 -15.16
CA LEU A 12 44.60 20.34 -15.21
C LEU A 12 44.09 19.79 -13.86
N LEU A 13 44.58 20.30 -12.74
CA LEU A 13 44.07 19.96 -11.40
C LEU A 13 42.65 20.50 -11.15
N ALA A 14 42.31 21.68 -11.71
CA ALA A 14 40.96 22.24 -11.62
C ALA A 14 39.92 21.45 -12.44
N LEU A 15 40.33 20.86 -13.57
CA LEU A 15 39.43 20.00 -14.37
C LEU A 15 39.17 18.63 -13.74
N ALA A 16 40.13 18.08 -12.99
CA ALA A 16 39.97 16.79 -12.31
C ALA A 16 39.03 16.86 -11.07
N ALA A 17 38.77 18.05 -10.53
CA ALA A 17 37.84 18.23 -9.41
C ALA A 17 36.35 18.14 -9.83
N CYS A 18 36.03 18.26 -11.13
CA CYS A 18 34.66 18.17 -11.63
C CYS A 18 34.19 16.74 -11.94
N SER A 19 35.06 15.71 -11.84
CA SER A 19 34.69 14.32 -12.15
C SER A 19 34.26 13.49 -10.93
N ALA A 20 34.25 14.07 -9.74
CA ALA A 20 33.62 13.47 -8.56
C ALA A 20 32.09 13.64 -8.62
N THR A 21 31.47 13.08 -9.65
CA THR A 21 30.01 13.06 -9.78
C THR A 21 29.41 12.07 -8.79
N ALA A 22 28.43 12.52 -8.00
CA ALA A 22 27.64 11.65 -7.14
C ALA A 22 27.08 10.45 -7.96
N PRO A 23 26.99 9.25 -7.38
CA PRO A 23 26.44 8.09 -8.07
C PRO A 23 25.03 8.41 -8.59
N VAL A 24 24.77 7.99 -9.83
CA VAL A 24 23.45 8.16 -10.46
C VAL A 24 22.41 7.45 -9.58
N PRO A 25 21.33 8.13 -9.16
CA PRO A 25 20.27 7.48 -8.39
C PRO A 25 19.67 6.32 -9.17
N GLU A 26 19.59 5.16 -8.54
CA GLU A 26 18.98 3.96 -9.11
C GLU A 26 17.53 3.82 -8.69
N ASP A 27 16.70 3.33 -9.61
CA ASP A 27 15.32 2.97 -9.32
C ASP A 27 15.26 1.79 -8.34
N ARG A 28 14.47 1.95 -7.28
CA ARG A 28 14.18 0.89 -6.31
C ARG A 28 12.74 0.48 -6.38
N PHE A 29 12.51 -0.83 -6.39
CA PHE A 29 11.18 -1.42 -6.48
C PHE A 29 10.82 -2.18 -5.21
N TYR A 30 9.62 -1.93 -4.71
CA TYR A 30 9.07 -2.51 -3.48
C TYR A 30 7.83 -3.34 -3.80
N GLN A 31 7.65 -4.41 -3.06
CA GLN A 31 6.48 -5.28 -3.17
C GLN A 31 5.80 -5.40 -1.81
N LEU A 32 4.47 -5.46 -1.84
CA LEU A 32 3.66 -5.87 -0.70
C LEU A 32 3.56 -7.39 -0.76
N ASP A 33 3.98 -8.04 0.31
CA ASP A 33 3.83 -9.48 0.44
C ASP A 33 2.41 -9.83 0.85
N ASN A 34 2.07 -11.11 0.80
CA ASN A 34 0.82 -11.58 1.41
C ASN A 34 0.84 -11.24 2.91
N ALA A 35 -0.19 -10.56 3.40
CA ALA A 35 -0.29 -10.20 4.81
C ALA A 35 -0.17 -11.48 5.67
N PRO A 36 0.85 -11.59 6.55
CA PRO A 36 1.14 -12.84 7.24
C PRO A 36 0.04 -13.23 8.25
N GLY A 37 -0.08 -14.54 8.48
CA GLY A 37 -0.36 -15.09 9.82
C GLY A 37 -1.80 -15.07 10.32
N ALA A 38 -2.82 -14.86 9.48
CA ALA A 38 -4.19 -15.00 9.96
C ALA A 38 -4.65 -16.48 9.94
N ALA A 39 -4.92 -17.03 11.13
CA ALA A 39 -5.54 -18.34 11.26
C ALA A 39 -6.93 -18.35 10.63
N ALA A 40 -7.26 -19.46 9.96
CA ALA A 40 -8.58 -19.72 9.41
C ALA A 40 -9.68 -19.56 10.46
N LEU A 41 -10.83 -19.06 10.01
CA LEU A 41 -12.03 -19.04 10.82
C LEU A 41 -12.56 -20.48 10.99
N GLN A 42 -13.20 -20.75 12.14
CA GLN A 42 -13.82 -22.06 12.40
C GLN A 42 -15.01 -22.33 11.46
N ALA A 43 -15.70 -21.26 11.06
CA ALA A 43 -16.76 -21.28 10.06
C ALA A 43 -16.66 -20.01 9.20
N PRO A 44 -17.09 -20.06 7.92
CA PRO A 44 -17.09 -18.88 7.06
C PRO A 44 -17.90 -17.73 7.68
N ALA A 45 -17.32 -16.53 7.68
CA ALA A 45 -18.00 -15.33 8.16
C ALA A 45 -19.22 -14.98 7.29
N LEU A 46 -19.15 -15.29 5.99
CA LEU A 46 -20.22 -15.05 5.05
C LEU A 46 -20.60 -16.35 4.32
N ARG A 47 -21.87 -16.75 4.40
CA ARG A 47 -22.41 -17.92 3.68
C ARG A 47 -22.86 -17.53 2.26
N GLY A 48 -22.63 -18.40 1.28
CA GLY A 48 -23.03 -18.14 -0.11
C GLY A 48 -22.02 -17.36 -0.95
N GLY A 49 -20.79 -17.21 -0.44
CA GLY A 49 -19.66 -16.69 -1.20
C GLY A 49 -19.51 -15.17 -1.19
N LEU A 50 -18.30 -14.72 -1.50
CA LEU A 50 -17.88 -13.32 -1.50
C LEU A 50 -17.09 -13.01 -2.78
N ARG A 51 -17.52 -11.97 -3.49
CA ARG A 51 -16.77 -11.36 -4.59
C ARG A 51 -16.01 -10.13 -4.10
N VAL A 52 -14.71 -10.09 -4.35
CA VAL A 52 -13.89 -8.89 -4.14
C VAL A 52 -13.85 -8.10 -5.44
N ALA A 53 -14.36 -6.87 -5.40
CA ALA A 53 -14.26 -5.94 -6.52
C ALA A 53 -12.86 -5.30 -6.57
N PRO A 54 -12.44 -4.75 -7.73
CA PRO A 54 -11.16 -4.07 -7.83
C PRO A 54 -11.03 -2.93 -6.82
N VAL A 55 -9.84 -2.79 -6.22
CA VAL A 55 -9.55 -1.66 -5.32
C VAL A 55 -9.45 -0.39 -6.18
N THR A 56 -10.18 0.65 -5.77
CA THR A 56 -10.15 1.96 -6.45
C THR A 56 -9.30 2.95 -5.68
N ALA A 57 -8.72 3.94 -6.36
CA ALA A 57 -7.96 5.03 -5.76
C ALA A 57 -7.98 6.26 -6.66
N ASP A 58 -7.55 7.42 -6.14
CA ASP A 58 -7.27 8.58 -6.99
C ASP A 58 -6.09 8.31 -7.95
N PRO A 59 -5.91 9.12 -9.01
CA PRO A 59 -4.87 8.89 -10.01
C PRO A 59 -3.44 8.89 -9.45
N LEU A 60 -3.15 9.67 -8.41
CA LEU A 60 -1.80 9.74 -7.85
C LEU A 60 -1.47 8.46 -7.06
N ARG A 61 -2.44 7.96 -6.26
CA ARG A 61 -2.32 6.67 -5.55
C ARG A 61 -2.45 5.45 -6.45
N SER A 62 -3.02 5.61 -7.64
CA SER A 62 -3.00 4.61 -8.71
C SER A 62 -1.67 4.54 -9.46
N GLY A 63 -0.76 5.50 -9.21
CA GLY A 63 0.60 5.48 -9.72
C GLY A 63 1.50 4.50 -8.96
N ARG A 64 2.64 4.14 -9.58
CA ARG A 64 3.63 3.24 -8.96
C ARG A 64 4.59 3.95 -8.01
N ALA A 65 4.72 5.27 -8.06
CA ALA A 65 5.65 5.98 -7.19
C ALA A 65 5.20 5.87 -5.72
N VAL A 66 6.16 5.66 -4.81
CA VAL A 66 5.88 5.78 -3.38
C VAL A 66 5.53 7.24 -3.08
N LEU A 67 4.42 7.45 -2.37
CA LEU A 67 3.94 8.78 -2.03
C LEU A 67 4.40 9.20 -0.63
N TYR A 68 4.58 10.50 -0.44
CA TYR A 68 4.84 11.08 0.86
C TYR A 68 4.21 12.47 1.02
N ARG A 69 4.11 12.90 2.26
CA ARG A 69 3.74 14.27 2.63
C ARG A 69 4.57 14.73 3.82
N ASP A 70 4.87 16.02 3.89
CA ASP A 70 5.44 16.64 5.08
C ASP A 70 4.30 16.99 6.05
N ALA A 71 4.42 16.62 7.33
CA ALA A 71 3.43 16.90 8.37
C ALA A 71 3.17 18.41 8.57
N ARG A 72 4.16 19.26 8.24
CA ARG A 72 4.04 20.72 8.26
C ARG A 72 3.34 21.26 7.02
N LYS A 73 3.23 20.44 5.97
CA LYS A 73 2.56 20.77 4.70
C LYS A 73 1.56 19.67 4.32
N PRO A 74 0.53 19.43 5.15
CA PRO A 74 -0.33 18.25 5.01
C PRO A 74 -1.17 18.22 3.72
N LEU A 75 -1.27 19.33 3.00
CA LEU A 75 -1.98 19.44 1.73
C LEU A 75 -1.09 19.14 0.51
N GLU A 76 0.23 19.02 0.70
CA GLU A 76 1.19 18.71 -0.37
C GLU A 76 1.46 17.19 -0.40
N LEU A 77 0.75 16.48 -1.27
CA LEU A 77 1.05 15.08 -1.58
C LEU A 77 2.08 15.01 -2.70
N GLN A 78 3.20 14.36 -2.41
CA GLN A 78 4.36 14.29 -3.28
C GLN A 78 4.71 12.84 -3.62
N ARG A 79 5.51 12.66 -4.66
CA ARG A 79 6.02 11.36 -5.11
C ARG A 79 7.53 11.31 -5.03
N TYR A 80 8.07 10.18 -4.62
CA TYR A 80 9.49 9.89 -4.79
C TYR A 80 9.80 9.63 -6.28
N HIS A 81 10.99 10.06 -6.71
CA HIS A 81 11.41 9.96 -8.13
C HIS A 81 12.15 8.66 -8.47
N TYR A 82 12.60 7.91 -7.45
CA TYR A 82 13.41 6.69 -7.60
C TYR A 82 12.94 5.55 -6.68
N GLN A 83 11.75 5.71 -6.09
CA GLN A 83 11.17 4.74 -5.16
C GLN A 83 9.79 4.35 -5.68
N TYR A 84 9.65 3.09 -6.09
CA TYR A 84 8.50 2.60 -6.82
C TYR A 84 7.97 1.32 -6.22
N TRP A 85 6.67 1.08 -6.36
CA TRP A 85 6.06 -0.21 -6.23
C TRP A 85 6.27 -1.04 -7.50
N VAL A 86 6.35 -2.36 -7.37
CA VAL A 86 6.45 -3.29 -8.51
C VAL A 86 5.23 -3.21 -9.43
N ASP A 87 4.06 -2.89 -8.87
CA ASP A 87 2.79 -2.65 -9.58
C ASP A 87 2.04 -1.48 -8.90
N GLN A 88 0.85 -1.12 -9.38
CA GLN A 88 0.02 -0.09 -8.77
C GLN A 88 -0.44 -0.55 -7.36
N PRO A 89 -0.34 0.30 -6.32
CA PRO A 89 -0.76 -0.06 -4.97
C PRO A 89 -2.19 -0.64 -4.87
N PRO A 90 -3.21 -0.11 -5.56
CA PRO A 90 -4.55 -0.70 -5.53
C PRO A 90 -4.57 -2.16 -6.01
N ARG A 91 -3.84 -2.49 -7.07
CA ARG A 91 -3.76 -3.87 -7.59
C ARG A 91 -3.06 -4.81 -6.63
N MET A 92 -1.96 -4.36 -6.03
CA MET A 92 -1.22 -5.15 -5.03
C MET A 92 -2.06 -5.39 -3.78
N ILE A 93 -2.79 -4.38 -3.31
CA ILE A 93 -3.70 -4.49 -2.16
C ILE A 93 -4.87 -5.43 -2.49
N GLU A 94 -5.43 -5.36 -3.71
CA GLU A 94 -6.51 -6.26 -4.15
C GLU A 94 -6.07 -7.72 -4.10
N GLN A 95 -4.89 -8.02 -4.65
CA GLN A 95 -4.33 -9.37 -4.63
C GLN A 95 -4.05 -9.85 -3.20
N ALA A 96 -3.46 -8.99 -2.37
CA ALA A 96 -3.20 -9.30 -0.98
C ALA A 96 -4.51 -9.55 -0.20
N LEU A 97 -5.57 -8.77 -0.46
CA LEU A 97 -6.88 -8.91 0.16
C LEU A 97 -7.57 -10.22 -0.26
N LEU A 98 -7.57 -10.54 -1.55
CA LEU A 98 -8.09 -11.81 -2.07
C LEU A 98 -7.41 -13.01 -1.41
N ASN A 99 -6.07 -12.98 -1.35
CA ASN A 99 -5.30 -14.05 -0.73
C ASN A 99 -5.62 -14.14 0.77
N TYR A 100 -5.63 -13.01 1.48
CA TYR A 100 -5.98 -12.96 2.90
C TYR A 100 -7.36 -13.57 3.18
N LEU A 101 -8.40 -13.14 2.45
CA LEU A 101 -9.78 -13.61 2.64
C LEU A 101 -9.92 -15.12 2.34
N ARG A 102 -9.18 -15.64 1.36
CA ARG A 102 -9.09 -17.09 1.08
C ARG A 102 -8.38 -17.83 2.20
N THR A 103 -7.23 -17.33 2.67
CA THR A 103 -6.45 -17.94 3.75
C THR A 103 -7.26 -18.05 5.04
N ILE A 104 -8.07 -17.05 5.36
CA ILE A 104 -8.91 -17.09 6.56
C ILE A 104 -10.23 -17.85 6.37
N ALA A 105 -10.51 -18.36 5.17
CA ALA A 105 -11.81 -18.93 4.77
C ALA A 105 -12.99 -17.99 5.09
N ALA A 106 -12.90 -16.72 4.71
CA ALA A 106 -13.90 -15.70 5.03
C ALA A 106 -15.30 -16.01 4.46
N ALA A 107 -15.34 -16.67 3.31
CA ALA A 107 -16.55 -17.11 2.63
C ALA A 107 -16.23 -18.37 1.81
N ASP A 108 -17.27 -19.08 1.37
CA ASP A 108 -17.13 -20.18 0.41
C ASP A 108 -18.12 -19.99 -0.76
N PRO A 109 -17.66 -19.61 -1.98
CA PRO A 109 -16.28 -19.30 -2.37
C PRO A 109 -15.86 -17.84 -2.12
N VAL A 110 -14.54 -17.57 -2.06
CA VAL A 110 -13.96 -16.21 -2.23
C VAL A 110 -13.38 -16.06 -3.64
N GLN A 111 -13.93 -15.12 -4.42
CA GLN A 111 -13.55 -14.92 -5.82
C GLN A 111 -13.22 -13.46 -6.14
N ASP A 112 -12.35 -13.28 -7.14
CA ASP A 112 -12.12 -12.01 -7.80
C ASP A 112 -13.28 -11.68 -8.78
N ASN A 113 -13.22 -10.49 -9.37
CA ASN A 113 -14.25 -10.01 -10.30
C ASN A 113 -14.23 -10.68 -11.69
N SER A 114 -13.22 -11.51 -12.02
CA SER A 114 -13.15 -12.20 -13.31
C SER A 114 -14.10 -13.41 -13.37
N ARG A 115 -14.45 -13.98 -12.21
CA ARG A 115 -15.31 -15.16 -12.11
C ARG A 115 -16.79 -14.78 -12.12
N ARG A 116 -17.57 -15.44 -12.98
CA ARG A 116 -19.01 -15.19 -13.16
C ARG A 116 -19.92 -15.98 -12.22
N ALA A 117 -19.37 -16.85 -11.38
CA ALA A 117 -20.19 -17.60 -10.42
C ALA A 117 -20.97 -16.62 -9.52
N ALA A 118 -22.25 -16.93 -9.29
CA ALA A 118 -23.10 -16.17 -8.40
C ALA A 118 -22.57 -16.30 -6.96
N VAL A 119 -22.58 -15.17 -6.25
CA VAL A 119 -22.22 -15.09 -4.83
C VAL A 119 -23.28 -14.25 -4.12
N ALA A 120 -23.39 -14.41 -2.81
CA ALA A 120 -24.34 -13.67 -1.99
C ALA A 120 -23.84 -12.25 -1.63
N TYR A 121 -22.52 -12.01 -1.71
CA TYR A 121 -21.93 -10.73 -1.28
C TYR A 121 -20.88 -10.19 -2.23
N ARG A 122 -20.75 -8.86 -2.25
CA ARG A 122 -19.67 -8.13 -2.91
C ARG A 122 -19.00 -7.16 -1.94
N LEU A 123 -17.67 -7.25 -1.84
CA LEU A 123 -16.83 -6.31 -1.11
C LEU A 123 -16.22 -5.30 -2.09
N GLN A 124 -16.53 -4.02 -1.89
CA GLN A 124 -15.84 -2.92 -2.56
C GLN A 124 -14.85 -2.26 -1.62
N THR A 125 -13.72 -1.83 -2.16
CA THR A 125 -12.69 -1.13 -1.40
C THR A 125 -12.15 0.07 -2.16
N ARG A 126 -11.79 1.11 -1.40
CA ARG A 126 -11.24 2.36 -1.92
C ARG A 126 -10.06 2.79 -1.07
N LEU A 127 -8.91 2.94 -1.70
CA LEU A 127 -7.67 3.39 -1.09
C LEU A 127 -7.70 4.91 -0.95
N LEU A 128 -7.75 5.39 0.29
CA LEU A 128 -7.82 6.82 0.62
C LEU A 128 -6.44 7.39 0.92
N ARG A 129 -5.59 6.61 1.61
CA ARG A 129 -4.20 6.97 1.92
C ARG A 129 -3.30 5.76 1.80
N PHE A 130 -2.12 6.00 1.26
CA PHE A 130 -1.03 5.02 1.21
C PHE A 130 0.27 5.77 0.99
N GLU A 131 0.77 6.36 2.06
CA GLU A 131 1.86 7.33 1.98
C GLU A 131 2.70 7.37 3.24
N GLN A 132 3.94 7.81 3.07
CA GLN A 132 4.82 8.18 4.15
C GLN A 132 4.51 9.61 4.62
N VAL A 133 4.56 9.84 5.92
CA VAL A 133 4.42 11.13 6.56
C VAL A 133 5.76 11.46 7.19
N LEU A 134 6.40 12.49 6.67
CA LEU A 134 7.65 13.04 7.17
C LEU A 134 7.34 14.08 8.24
N GLY A 135 8.11 14.12 9.32
CA GLY A 135 7.91 15.07 10.41
C GLY A 135 9.15 15.16 11.28
N GLU A 136 8.98 15.57 12.53
CA GLU A 136 10.05 15.48 13.52
C GLU A 136 10.20 14.02 13.97
N GLY A 137 11.36 13.41 13.70
CA GLY A 137 11.68 12.03 14.09
C GLY A 137 11.58 11.03 12.94
N ALA A 138 11.40 9.76 13.28
CA ALA A 138 11.30 8.67 12.30
C ALA A 138 10.05 8.86 11.43
N PRO A 139 10.13 8.58 10.12
CA PRO A 139 8.97 8.66 9.24
C PRO A 139 7.84 7.75 9.71
N ARG A 140 6.60 8.20 9.53
CA ARG A 140 5.40 7.40 9.78
C ARG A 140 4.77 6.99 8.47
N VAL A 141 4.05 5.88 8.44
CA VAL A 141 3.16 5.50 7.35
C VAL A 141 1.73 5.77 7.75
N GLU A 142 0.93 6.28 6.82
CA GLU A 142 -0.53 6.24 6.90
C GLU A 142 -1.12 5.41 5.75
N LEU A 143 -1.89 4.40 6.15
CA LEU A 143 -2.74 3.62 5.24
C LEU A 143 -4.18 3.81 5.66
N GLU A 144 -5.01 4.25 4.74
CA GLU A 144 -6.44 4.44 4.94
C GLU A 144 -7.22 3.74 3.83
N LEU A 145 -8.04 2.78 4.21
CA LEU A 145 -8.87 2.01 3.29
C LEU A 145 -10.33 2.14 3.72
N GLU A 146 -11.19 2.52 2.80
CA GLU A 146 -12.64 2.36 2.97
C GLU A 146 -13.07 1.02 2.37
N ALA A 147 -13.92 0.29 3.08
CA ALA A 147 -14.56 -0.91 2.56
C ALA A 147 -16.07 -0.82 2.73
N THR A 148 -16.79 -1.36 1.76
CA THR A 148 -18.27 -1.46 1.81
C THR A 148 -18.69 -2.86 1.38
N LEU A 149 -19.52 -3.50 2.19
CA LEU A 149 -20.08 -4.81 1.89
C LEU A 149 -21.52 -4.65 1.39
N TYR A 150 -21.81 -5.24 0.23
CA TYR A 150 -23.13 -5.27 -0.37
C TYR A 150 -23.67 -6.70 -0.43
N PRO A 151 -24.99 -6.89 -0.28
CA PRO A 151 -25.62 -8.11 -0.76
C PRO A 151 -25.68 -8.10 -2.29
N GLU A 152 -25.61 -9.28 -2.89
CA GLU A 152 -25.78 -9.54 -4.32
C GLU A 152 -27.07 -10.34 -4.56
N PRO A 153 -27.78 -10.15 -5.69
CA PRO A 153 -27.42 -9.32 -6.84
C PRO A 153 -27.65 -7.80 -6.66
N SER A 154 -28.40 -7.39 -5.65
CA SER A 154 -28.65 -5.97 -5.37
C SER A 154 -29.16 -5.74 -3.96
N GLY A 155 -28.78 -4.62 -3.36
CA GLY A 155 -29.35 -4.12 -2.12
C GLY A 155 -28.55 -2.93 -1.59
N ALA A 156 -29.06 -2.31 -0.52
CA ALA A 156 -28.29 -1.30 0.21
C ALA A 156 -27.02 -1.94 0.81
N ALA A 157 -25.99 -1.13 1.03
CA ALA A 157 -24.80 -1.58 1.74
C ALA A 157 -25.20 -2.15 3.11
N LEU A 158 -24.67 -3.33 3.44
CA LEU A 158 -24.82 -3.90 4.78
C LEU A 158 -24.05 -3.04 5.79
N TRP A 159 -22.87 -2.58 5.39
CA TRP A 159 -22.07 -1.62 6.13
C TRP A 159 -21.02 -0.96 5.22
N THR A 160 -20.56 0.21 5.67
CA THR A 160 -19.36 0.91 5.18
C THR A 160 -18.48 1.21 6.38
N ALA A 161 -17.18 0.94 6.26
CA ALA A 161 -16.20 1.19 7.31
C ALA A 161 -14.92 1.78 6.73
N THR A 162 -14.28 2.67 7.49
CA THR A 162 -12.99 3.29 7.14
C THR A 162 -11.92 2.85 8.13
N TYR A 163 -10.87 2.22 7.63
CA TYR A 163 -9.76 1.71 8.41
C TYR A 163 -8.51 2.56 8.19
N LEU A 164 -8.20 3.41 9.16
CA LEU A 164 -6.94 4.16 9.20
C LEU A 164 -5.94 3.44 10.11
N ARG A 165 -4.74 3.20 9.59
CA ARG A 165 -3.59 2.71 10.36
C ARG A 165 -2.41 3.65 10.19
N ARG A 166 -1.78 3.92 11.34
CA ARG A 166 -0.58 4.72 11.46
C ARG A 166 0.51 3.83 12.02
N VAL A 167 1.60 3.67 11.30
CA VAL A 167 2.70 2.80 11.72
C VAL A 167 3.99 3.61 11.60
N ASP A 168 4.69 3.79 12.72
CA ASP A 168 6.00 4.43 12.69
C ASP A 168 7.01 3.48 12.03
N SER A 169 7.87 4.02 11.16
CA SER A 169 8.94 3.25 10.56
C SER A 169 10.01 2.94 11.59
N THR A 170 10.56 1.73 11.53
CA THR A 170 11.64 1.28 12.43
C THR A 170 13.02 1.77 11.98
N GLY A 171 13.10 2.43 10.83
CA GLY A 171 14.32 2.98 10.26
C GLY A 171 14.05 4.20 9.39
N ASN A 172 15.12 4.81 8.89
CA ASN A 172 15.05 6.06 8.12
C ASN A 172 15.21 5.84 6.61
N ASP A 173 15.19 4.59 6.15
CA ASP A 173 15.26 4.26 4.73
C ASP A 173 13.90 3.83 4.17
N MET A 174 13.84 3.73 2.85
CA MET A 174 12.62 3.37 2.16
C MET A 174 12.26 1.89 2.31
N HIS A 175 13.22 1.02 2.64
CA HIS A 175 12.91 -0.40 2.93
C HIS A 175 12.13 -0.53 4.25
N ALA A 176 12.59 0.14 5.32
CA ALA A 176 11.88 0.21 6.59
C ALA A 176 10.50 0.89 6.44
N THR A 177 10.38 1.86 5.52
CA THR A 177 9.09 2.47 5.19
C THR A 177 8.15 1.47 4.52
N ALA A 178 8.63 0.72 3.52
CA ALA A 178 7.86 -0.31 2.86
C ALA A 178 7.40 -1.42 3.83
N GLN A 179 8.26 -1.82 4.79
CA GLN A 179 7.89 -2.74 5.87
C GLN A 179 6.78 -2.19 6.76
N ALA A 180 6.84 -0.90 7.12
CA ALA A 180 5.77 -0.25 7.88
C ALA A 180 4.45 -0.19 7.08
N MET A 181 4.50 0.01 5.76
CA MET A 181 3.34 -0.08 4.87
C MET A 181 2.72 -1.47 4.82
N GLN A 182 3.56 -2.52 4.73
CA GLN A 182 3.12 -3.91 4.82
C GLN A 182 2.43 -4.21 6.16
N LEU A 183 2.99 -3.71 7.27
CA LEU A 183 2.39 -3.88 8.60
C LEU A 183 1.06 -3.13 8.73
N ALA A 184 0.97 -1.90 8.24
CA ALA A 184 -0.26 -1.12 8.25
C ALA A 184 -1.39 -1.83 7.47
N LEU A 185 -1.05 -2.44 6.33
CA LEU A 185 -1.99 -3.22 5.52
C LEU A 185 -2.50 -4.46 6.28
N ALA A 186 -1.60 -5.20 6.93
CA ALA A 186 -1.98 -6.35 7.74
C ALA A 186 -2.92 -5.97 8.89
N GLN A 187 -2.67 -4.83 9.55
CA GLN A 187 -3.55 -4.31 10.61
C GLN A 187 -4.93 -3.86 10.10
N VAL A 188 -5.02 -3.35 8.87
CA VAL A 188 -6.31 -3.05 8.22
C VAL A 188 -7.07 -4.34 7.91
N PHE A 189 -6.41 -5.36 7.37
CA PHE A 189 -7.06 -6.64 7.07
C PHE A 189 -7.57 -7.35 8.33
N GLN A 190 -6.85 -7.27 9.45
CA GLN A 190 -7.32 -7.77 10.74
C GLN A 190 -8.59 -7.05 11.23
N ALA A 191 -8.69 -5.74 11.02
CA ALA A 191 -9.88 -4.98 11.38
C ALA A 191 -11.07 -5.34 10.46
N LEU A 192 -10.83 -5.43 9.16
CA LEU A 192 -11.83 -5.88 8.18
C LEU A 192 -12.37 -7.28 8.52
N ARG A 193 -11.51 -8.20 8.95
CA ARG A 193 -11.92 -9.53 9.41
C ARG A 193 -12.93 -9.44 10.56
N ALA A 194 -12.73 -8.53 11.51
CA ALA A 194 -13.62 -8.38 12.65
C ALA A 194 -15.04 -7.98 12.21
N ASP A 195 -15.15 -7.03 11.28
CA ASP A 195 -16.44 -6.55 10.77
C ASP A 195 -17.16 -7.61 9.90
N LEU A 196 -16.40 -8.39 9.12
CA LEU A 196 -16.95 -9.54 8.39
C LEU A 196 -17.54 -10.59 9.35
N VAL A 197 -16.81 -10.93 10.42
CA VAL A 197 -17.28 -11.90 11.44
C VAL A 197 -18.52 -11.36 12.19
N ALA A 198 -18.55 -10.06 12.50
CA ALA A 198 -19.71 -9.44 13.13
C ALA A 198 -20.95 -9.50 12.23
N THR A 199 -20.77 -9.36 10.91
CA THR A 199 -21.85 -9.49 9.92
C THR A 199 -22.47 -10.89 9.96
N GLY A 200 -21.65 -11.95 9.97
CA GLY A 200 -22.15 -13.33 9.96
C GLY A 200 -22.99 -13.70 11.19
N LYS A 201 -22.65 -13.15 12.36
CA LYS A 201 -23.41 -13.39 13.61
C LYS A 201 -24.80 -12.75 13.61
N GLY A 202 -25.00 -11.67 12.85
CA GLY A 202 -26.30 -11.01 12.73
C GLY A 202 -27.27 -11.70 11.79
N GLN A 203 -26.87 -12.81 11.17
CA GLN A 203 -27.66 -13.58 10.20
C GLN A 203 -28.18 -14.91 10.75
N GLU A 204 -27.85 -15.25 12.00
CA GLU A 204 -28.39 -16.40 12.74
C GLU A 204 -29.61 -15.99 13.57
#